data_AF-A0A096CLZ9-F1
#
_entry.id   AF-A0A096CLZ9-F1
#
_cell.length_a   1.000
_cell.length_b   1.000
_cell.length_c   1.000
_cell.angle_alpha   90.00
_cell.angle_beta   90.00
_cell.angle_gamma   90.00
#
_symmetry.space_group_name_H-M   'P 1'
#
loop_
_entity.id
_entity.type
_entity.pdbx_description
1 polymer ?
#
loop_
_entity_poly.entity_id
_entity_poly.type
_entity_poly.pdbx_seq_one_letter_code
_entity_poly.pdbx_strand_id
1 'polypeptide(L)'
;MTTKKENDEQPITDISIYIAALSTTYRPASTPAEATHFFSTPEVVDAIRNIDPSAKVCAEQVFSALHDAGFNFCNRPGAQGLEFKWMFREI
;
A
#
# COMPACT_ATOMS: atom_id res chain seq x y z
N MET A 1 25.91 -11.06 32.21
CA MET A 1 24.75 -10.19 32.53
C MET A 1 24.08 -9.84 31.21
N THR A 2 22.81 -10.20 31.11
CA THR A 2 21.94 -10.21 29.94
C THR A 2 21.58 -8.82 29.42
N THR A 3 21.55 -8.68 28.09
CA THR A 3 20.51 -7.87 27.45
C THR A 3 20.01 -8.62 26.21
N LYS A 4 18.92 -9.38 26.41
CA LYS A 4 18.08 -9.90 25.33
C LYS A 4 17.62 -8.69 24.51
N LYS A 5 17.96 -8.66 23.22
CA LYS A 5 17.21 -7.86 22.25
C LYS A 5 15.89 -8.59 22.07
N GLU A 6 14.86 -8.09 22.75
CA GLU A 6 13.48 -8.44 22.51
C GLU A 6 13.18 -7.98 21.08
N ASN A 7 13.36 -8.91 20.14
CA ASN A 7 12.82 -8.77 18.81
C ASN A 7 11.31 -8.94 19.02
N ASP A 8 10.59 -7.83 19.06
CA ASP A 8 9.13 -7.80 19.03
C ASP A 8 8.72 -8.36 17.66
N GLU A 9 8.78 -9.69 17.52
CA GLU A 9 8.18 -10.47 16.44
C GLU A 9 6.66 -10.33 16.60
N GLN A 10 6.16 -9.12 16.34
CA GLN A 10 4.75 -8.96 16.03
C GLN A 10 4.50 -9.80 14.78
N PRO A 11 3.50 -10.69 14.78
CA PRO A 11 3.19 -11.48 13.61
C PRO A 11 2.82 -10.48 12.51
N ILE A 12 3.74 -10.31 11.56
CA ILE A 12 3.53 -9.49 10.38
C ILE A 12 2.29 -10.09 9.71
N THR A 13 1.21 -9.32 9.68
CA THR A 13 -0.01 -9.77 8.99
C THR A 13 0.36 -9.93 7.52
N ASP A 14 0.08 -11.09 6.95
CA ASP A 14 0.45 -11.40 5.57
C ASP A 14 -0.25 -10.42 4.61
N ILE A 15 0.49 -9.41 4.21
CA ILE A 15 -0.06 -8.29 3.44
C ILE A 15 -0.45 -8.71 2.02
N SER A 16 0.14 -9.78 1.52
CA SER A 16 -0.11 -10.35 0.19
C SER A 16 -1.60 -10.65 -0.01
N ILE A 17 -2.30 -11.09 1.04
CA ILE A 17 -3.75 -11.37 1.00
C ILE A 17 -4.53 -10.09 0.67
N TYR A 18 -4.17 -8.96 1.30
CA TYR A 18 -4.84 -7.68 1.06
C TYR A 18 -4.49 -7.08 -0.31
N ILE A 19 -3.24 -7.24 -0.76
CA ILE A 19 -2.85 -6.80 -2.11
C ILE A 19 -3.53 -7.66 -3.18
N ALA A 20 -3.70 -8.96 -2.94
CA ALA A 20 -4.47 -9.83 -3.82
C ALA A 20 -5.94 -9.41 -3.88
N ALA A 21 -6.55 -9.07 -2.73
CA ALA A 21 -7.89 -8.52 -2.68
C ALA A 21 -8.01 -7.15 -3.40
N LEU A 22 -7.03 -6.26 -3.25
CA LEU A 22 -6.99 -5.02 -4.04
C LEU A 22 -6.89 -5.32 -5.54
N SER A 23 -6.11 -6.33 -5.91
CA SER A 23 -5.91 -6.75 -7.30
C SER A 23 -7.15 -7.37 -7.96
N THR A 24 -8.18 -7.75 -7.19
CA THR A 24 -9.46 -8.20 -7.75
C THR A 24 -10.32 -7.05 -8.26
N THR A 25 -10.13 -5.85 -7.72
CA THR A 25 -10.95 -4.67 -8.04
C THR A 25 -10.16 -3.66 -8.87
N TYR A 26 -8.85 -3.58 -8.63
CA TYR A 26 -7.98 -2.60 -9.26
C TYR A 26 -6.75 -3.28 -9.88
N ARG A 27 -6.28 -2.72 -10.99
CA ARG A 27 -5.02 -3.07 -11.64
C ARG A 27 -4.00 -1.96 -11.49
N PRO A 28 -2.70 -2.30 -11.54
CA PRO A 28 -1.65 -1.30 -11.61
C PRO A 28 -1.80 -0.46 -12.88
N ALA A 29 -1.87 0.85 -12.74
CA ALA A 29 -1.87 1.78 -13.86
C ALA A 29 -0.43 2.20 -14.19
N SER A 30 -0.03 2.05 -15.46
CA SER A 30 1.32 2.45 -15.90
C SER A 30 1.46 3.96 -16.07
N THR A 31 0.38 4.64 -16.45
CA THR A 31 0.36 6.08 -16.68
C THR A 31 -0.74 6.77 -15.87
N PRO A 32 -0.56 8.06 -15.51
CA PRO A 32 -1.58 8.78 -14.76
C PRO A 32 -2.86 9.01 -15.57
N ALA A 33 -2.81 8.93 -16.91
CA ALA A 33 -4.00 9.02 -17.77
C ALA A 33 -4.87 7.76 -17.70
N GLU A 34 -4.27 6.61 -17.39
CA GLU A 34 -4.98 5.33 -17.19
C GLU A 34 -5.43 5.12 -15.74
N ALA A 35 -4.87 5.89 -14.81
CA ALA A 35 -5.22 5.84 -13.41
C ALA A 35 -6.60 6.45 -13.19
N THR A 36 -7.55 5.63 -12.75
CA THR A 36 -8.88 6.08 -12.33
C THR A 36 -8.86 6.66 -10.92
N HIS A 37 -7.95 6.15 -10.08
CA HIS A 37 -7.86 6.46 -8.67
C HIS A 37 -6.41 6.70 -8.27
N PHE A 38 -6.21 7.63 -7.35
CA PHE A 38 -4.92 7.96 -6.77
C PHE A 38 -5.02 7.82 -5.26
N PHE A 39 -4.29 6.85 -4.71
CA PHE A 39 -4.29 6.60 -3.27
C PHE A 39 -2.91 6.84 -2.66
N SER A 40 -2.88 7.37 -1.45
CA SER A 40 -1.66 7.51 -0.68
C SER A 40 -1.39 6.20 0.08
N THR A 41 -0.12 5.85 0.36
CA THR A 41 0.22 4.71 1.22
C THR A 41 -0.58 4.67 2.54
N PRO A 42 -0.75 5.77 3.30
CA PRO A 42 -1.57 5.75 4.51
C PRO A 42 -3.06 5.47 4.25
N GLU A 43 -3.61 5.89 3.10
CA GLU A 43 -5.00 5.57 2.75
C GLU A 43 -5.17 4.07 2.50
N VAL A 44 -4.18 3.43 1.85
CA VAL A 44 -4.20 1.97 1.66
C VAL A 44 -4.04 1.24 2.99
N VAL A 45 -3.17 1.72 3.89
CA VAL A 45 -3.06 1.18 5.26
C VAL A 45 -4.40 1.28 5.99
N ASP A 46 -5.09 2.42 5.92
CA ASP A 46 -6.38 2.64 6.56
C ASP A 46 -7.46 1.75 5.96
N ALA A 47 -7.49 1.59 4.63
CA ALA A 47 -8.41 0.68 3.95
C ALA A 47 -8.22 -0.78 4.40
N ILE A 48 -6.97 -1.23 4.53
CA ILE A 48 -6.66 -2.58 5.07
C ILE A 48 -7.19 -2.71 6.50
N ARG A 49 -6.96 -1.69 7.35
CA ARG A 49 -7.45 -1.68 8.74
C ARG A 49 -8.97 -1.60 8.86
N ASN A 50 -9.67 -1.03 7.89
CA ASN A 50 -11.13 -1.05 7.83
C ASN A 50 -11.67 -2.47 7.53
N ILE A 51 -10.93 -3.27 6.76
CA ILE A 51 -11.28 -4.67 6.47
C ILE A 51 -10.92 -5.56 7.66
N ASP A 52 -9.69 -5.43 8.17
CA ASP A 52 -9.21 -6.17 9.33
C ASP A 52 -8.54 -5.21 10.33
N PRO A 53 -9.26 -4.75 11.38
CA PRO A 53 -8.71 -3.83 12.36
C PRO A 53 -7.61 -4.46 13.23
N SER A 54 -7.49 -5.80 13.21
CA SER A 54 -6.41 -6.52 13.89
C SER A 54 -5.14 -6.60 13.06
N ALA A 55 -5.18 -6.20 11.78
CA ALA A 55 -4.04 -6.24 10.88
C ALA A 55 -2.94 -5.29 11.36
N LYS A 56 -1.83 -5.87 11.81
CA LYS A 56 -0.63 -5.13 12.16
C LYS A 56 0.20 -4.87 10.91
N VAL A 57 -0.32 -3.97 10.06
CA VAL A 57 0.37 -3.49 8.86
C VAL A 57 0.96 -2.10 9.07
N CYS A 58 2.19 -1.93 8.57
CA CYS A 58 2.92 -0.66 8.58
C CYS A 58 3.04 -0.09 7.15
N ALA A 59 3.18 1.23 7.03
CA ALA A 59 3.25 1.90 5.73
C ALA A 59 4.39 1.40 4.84
N GLU A 60 5.55 1.05 5.42
CA GLU A 60 6.70 0.51 4.67
C GLU A 60 6.39 -0.86 4.03
N GLN A 61 5.64 -1.71 4.73
CA GLN A 61 5.20 -3.00 4.20
C GLN A 61 4.19 -2.81 3.08
N VAL A 62 3.21 -1.92 3.26
CA VAL A 62 2.24 -1.57 2.21
C VAL A 62 2.94 -1.00 0.99
N PHE A 63 3.92 -0.12 1.20
CA PHE A 63 4.70 0.45 0.11
C PHE A 63 5.45 -0.62 -0.68
N SER A 64 6.17 -1.50 0.03
CA SER A 64 6.95 -2.57 -0.59
C SER A 64 6.05 -3.57 -1.32
N ALA A 65 4.90 -3.92 -0.73
CA ALA A 65 3.97 -4.88 -1.31
C ALA A 65 3.24 -4.33 -2.55
N LEU A 66 2.86 -3.05 -2.55
CA LEU A 66 2.30 -2.39 -3.73
C LEU A 66 3.34 -2.28 -4.86
N HIS A 67 4.58 -1.95 -4.51
CA HIS A 67 5.67 -1.89 -5.47
C HIS A 67 5.96 -3.28 -6.09
N ASP A 68 5.99 -4.34 -5.26
CA ASP A 68 6.20 -5.72 -5.71
C ASP A 68 5.04 -6.21 -6.60
N ALA A 69 3.81 -5.82 -6.29
CA ALA A 69 2.64 -6.08 -7.13
C ALA A 69 2.59 -5.25 -8.43
N GLY A 70 3.58 -4.39 -8.67
CA GLY A 70 3.71 -3.62 -9.90
C GLY A 70 2.88 -2.35 -9.95
N PHE A 71 2.33 -1.88 -8.83
CA PHE A 71 1.71 -0.56 -8.76
C PHE A 71 2.78 0.51 -8.91
N ASN A 72 2.41 1.59 -9.61
CA ASN A 72 3.34 2.66 -9.89
C ASN A 72 3.07 3.86 -8.95
N PHE A 73 4.12 4.36 -8.33
CA PHE A 73 4.08 5.49 -7.38
C PHE A 73 4.63 6.73 -8.06
N CYS A 74 3.77 7.70 -8.36
CA CYS A 74 4.13 8.86 -9.17
C CYS A 74 3.61 10.16 -8.56
N ASN A 75 4.29 11.26 -8.89
CA ASN A 75 3.79 12.59 -8.56
C ASN A 75 2.50 12.84 -9.35
N ARG A 76 1.42 13.19 -8.66
CA ARG A 76 0.12 13.42 -9.30
C ARG A 76 0.22 14.61 -10.28
N PRO A 77 -0.18 14.44 -11.55
CA PRO A 77 -0.16 15.55 -12.49
C PRO A 77 -1.12 16.65 -12.02
N GLY A 78 -0.64 17.91 -12.02
CA GLY A 78 -1.42 19.07 -11.60
C GLY A 78 -1.39 19.38 -10.09
N ALA A 79 -0.63 18.64 -9.28
CA ALA A 79 -0.41 19.01 -7.88
C ALA A 79 0.42 20.31 -7.78
N GLN A 80 0.02 21.23 -6.90
CA GLN A 80 0.74 22.48 -6.62
C GLN A 80 1.98 22.23 -5.71
N GLY A 81 2.63 21.07 -5.86
CA GLY A 81 3.72 20.58 -5.02
C GLY A 81 4.10 19.13 -5.35
N LEU A 82 4.91 18.51 -4.48
CA LEU A 82 5.24 17.09 -4.54
C LEU A 82 4.16 16.28 -3.79
N GLU A 83 3.26 15.67 -4.54
CA GLU A 83 2.23 14.76 -4.02
C GLU A 83 2.36 13.41 -4.72
N PHE A 84 3.06 12.48 -4.09
CA PHE A 84 3.21 11.13 -4.60
C PHE A 84 2.03 10.26 -4.21
N LYS A 85 1.42 9.61 -5.21
CA LYS A 85 0.30 8.70 -5.02
C LYS A 85 0.48 7.46 -5.87
N TRP A 86 -0.10 6.38 -5.39
CA TRP A 86 -0.24 5.12 -6.11
C TRP A 86 -1.33 5.26 -7.17
N MET A 87 -1.03 4.77 -8.36
CA MET A 87 -1.93 4.84 -9.51
C MET A 87 -2.71 3.52 -9.64
N PHE A 88 -4.02 3.60 -9.40
CA PHE A 88 -4.94 2.47 -9.46
C PHE A 88 -5.91 2.64 -10.64
N ARG A 89 -6.12 1.55 -11.38
CA ARG A 89 -7.10 1.47 -12.47
C ARG A 89 -8.18 0.46 -12.12
N GLU A 90 -9.42 0.90 -12.01
CA GLU A 90 -10.57 0.00 -11.84
C GLU A 90 -10.74 -0.89 -13.10
N ILE A 91 -11.15 -2.16 -12.88
CA ILE A 91 -11.27 -3.19 -13.92
C ILE A 91 -12.60 -3.07 -14.67
#